data_AF-A0A4R4T394-F1
#
_entry.id   AF-A0A4R4T394-F1
#
_cell.length_a   1.000
_cell.length_b   1.000
_cell.length_c   1.000
_cell.angle_alpha   90.00
_cell.angle_beta   90.00
_cell.angle_gamma   90.00
#
_symmetry.space_group_name_H-M   'P 1'
#
loop_
_entity.id
_entity.type
_entity.pdbx_description
1 polymer ?
#
loop_
_entity_poly.entity_id
_entity_poly.type
_entity_poly.pdbx_seq_one_letter_code
_entity_poly.pdbx_strand_id
1 'polypeptide(L)'
;MARPSDWSPVDMDSDPTPGDPDEVRLLSDELQTFADDVGEALGRVRGMADDRAVLDWAGLSADAFRSEFDGVPGNLEKLQTSYDLAARALGTYWPKLETAQGMADRALDRAIAAQADLTSAQGALTDAQDWVSRAGDEAERLEREGEREDVEPPSEADVRAATRDATAAGQAASSAQGQVDSAEEALSAARELARQAREMREEAARECAQGIDEASDAGIQNRSWWDNLVRWFSDAWDTLVAICKVVVAVLGVIALIIGGPLALIVLAAAVVVLADTLVKYANGEGS
;
A
#
# COMPACT_ATOMS: atom_id res chain seq x y z
N MET A 1 -8.14 7.67 7.37
CA MET A 1 -8.57 8.87 6.61
C MET A 1 -8.68 8.45 5.16
N ALA A 2 -9.71 8.86 4.40
CA ALA A 2 -9.85 8.41 3.01
C ALA A 2 -8.69 8.96 2.16
N ARG A 3 -8.08 8.10 1.34
CA ARG A 3 -6.98 8.49 0.46
C ARG A 3 -7.46 9.48 -0.62
N PRO A 4 -6.61 10.39 -1.11
CA PRO A 4 -6.96 11.30 -2.20
C PRO A 4 -7.47 10.55 -3.44
N SER A 5 -8.44 11.13 -4.13
CA SER A 5 -8.98 10.57 -5.38
C SER A 5 -8.26 11.09 -6.63
N ASP A 6 -7.62 12.25 -6.53
CA ASP A 6 -6.91 12.90 -7.63
C ASP A 6 -5.39 12.78 -7.43
N TRP A 7 -4.75 12.06 -8.35
CA TRP A 7 -3.31 11.84 -8.40
C TRP A 7 -2.67 12.43 -9.66
N SER A 8 -3.45 13.20 -10.44
CA SER A 8 -2.93 13.89 -11.62
C SER A 8 -1.78 14.85 -11.33
N PRO A 9 -1.63 15.47 -10.13
CA PRO A 9 -0.48 16.33 -9.88
C PRO A 9 0.87 15.62 -9.95
N VAL A 10 0.89 14.34 -9.57
CA VAL A 10 2.07 13.47 -9.66
C VAL A 10 2.10 12.64 -10.96
N ASP A 11 1.29 13.03 -11.96
CA ASP A 11 1.24 12.38 -13.28
C ASP A 11 0.84 10.89 -13.20
N MET A 12 -0.20 10.61 -12.39
CA MET A 12 -0.74 9.27 -12.19
C MET A 12 -2.27 9.28 -12.34
N ASP A 13 -2.78 8.25 -13.02
CA ASP A 13 -4.23 8.09 -13.28
C ASP A 13 -5.03 7.67 -12.05
N SER A 14 -4.36 7.08 -11.05
CA SER A 14 -4.96 6.57 -9.82
C SER A 14 -3.95 6.56 -8.69
N ASP A 15 -4.44 6.22 -7.50
CA ASP A 15 -3.61 6.03 -6.32
C ASP A 15 -2.46 5.02 -6.61
N PRO A 16 -1.18 5.40 -6.42
CA PRO A 16 -0.05 4.49 -6.61
C PRO A 16 0.10 3.44 -5.51
N THR A 17 -0.50 3.64 -4.34
CA THR A 17 -0.32 2.79 -3.16
C THR A 17 -1.61 2.29 -2.49
N PRO A 18 -2.66 1.89 -3.23
CA PRO A 18 -3.96 1.67 -2.62
C PRO A 18 -3.96 0.44 -1.69
N GLY A 19 -4.95 0.40 -0.80
CA GLY A 19 -5.08 -0.62 0.26
C GLY A 19 -5.14 0.00 1.66
N ASP A 20 -5.32 -0.84 2.67
CA ASP A 20 -5.38 -0.44 4.08
C ASP A 20 -4.36 -1.26 4.90
N PRO A 21 -3.24 -0.64 5.36
CA PRO A 21 -2.25 -1.31 6.19
C PRO A 21 -2.81 -1.87 7.51
N ASP A 22 -3.78 -1.20 8.11
CA ASP A 22 -4.39 -1.66 9.37
C ASP A 22 -5.21 -2.93 9.15
N GLU A 23 -5.96 -3.02 8.04
CA GLU A 23 -6.68 -4.25 7.68
C GLU A 23 -5.72 -5.41 7.40
N VAL A 24 -4.61 -5.16 6.69
CA VAL A 24 -3.59 -6.19 6.44
C VAL A 24 -2.95 -6.65 7.75
N ARG A 25 -2.67 -5.73 8.67
CA ARG A 25 -2.12 -6.02 10.01
C ARG A 25 -3.10 -6.87 10.82
N LEU A 26 -4.38 -6.49 10.86
CA LEU A 26 -5.41 -7.27 11.55
C LEU A 26 -5.50 -8.71 10.99
N LEU A 27 -5.49 -8.86 9.67
CA LEU A 27 -5.51 -10.19 9.04
C LEU A 27 -4.24 -11.00 9.38
N SER A 28 -3.06 -10.36 9.36
CA SER A 28 -1.81 -11.00 9.79
C SER A 28 -1.91 -11.54 11.23
N ASP A 29 -2.41 -10.73 12.15
CA ASP A 29 -2.54 -11.08 13.57
C ASP A 29 -3.57 -12.20 13.79
N GLU A 30 -4.70 -12.17 13.06
CA GLU A 30 -5.72 -13.23 13.09
C GLU A 30 -5.18 -14.58 12.58
N LEU A 31 -4.43 -14.57 11.47
CA LEU A 31 -3.84 -15.79 10.92
C LEU A 31 -2.76 -16.36 11.84
N GLN A 32 -1.95 -15.49 12.49
CA GLN A 32 -0.95 -15.94 13.46
C GLN A 32 -1.63 -16.60 14.67
N THR A 33 -2.65 -15.94 15.23
CA THR A 33 -3.42 -16.49 16.36
C THR A 33 -4.01 -17.86 16.01
N PHE A 34 -4.56 -18.00 14.81
CA PHE A 34 -5.08 -19.28 14.34
C PHE A 34 -3.99 -20.34 14.21
N ALA A 35 -2.82 -19.99 13.67
CA ALA A 35 -1.69 -20.92 13.57
C ALA A 35 -1.23 -21.39 14.97
N ASP A 36 -1.16 -20.48 15.94
CA ASP A 36 -0.78 -20.77 17.31
C ASP A 36 -1.80 -21.71 17.99
N ASP A 37 -3.11 -21.47 17.80
CA ASP A 37 -4.19 -22.32 18.30
C ASP A 37 -4.12 -23.74 17.71
N VAL A 38 -3.84 -23.86 16.41
CA VAL A 38 -3.63 -25.15 15.73
C VAL A 38 -2.39 -25.86 16.28
N GLY A 39 -1.31 -25.13 16.55
CA GLY A 39 -0.10 -25.65 17.19
C GLY A 39 -0.36 -26.19 18.59
N GLU A 40 -1.17 -25.49 19.39
CA GLU A 40 -1.58 -25.97 20.71
C GLU A 40 -2.44 -27.24 20.60
N ALA A 41 -3.41 -27.26 19.69
CA ALA A 41 -4.25 -28.43 19.44
C ALA A 41 -3.41 -29.64 19.01
N LEU A 42 -2.43 -29.44 18.11
CA LEU A 42 -1.47 -30.47 17.71
C LEU A 42 -0.66 -31.00 18.91
N GLY A 43 -0.20 -30.11 19.79
CA GLY A 43 0.51 -30.49 21.01
C GLY A 43 -0.35 -31.36 21.94
N ARG A 44 -1.62 -30.99 22.13
CA ARG A 44 -2.58 -31.78 22.92
C ARG A 44 -2.87 -33.13 22.27
N VAL A 45 -3.03 -33.18 20.95
CA VAL A 45 -3.25 -34.39 20.14
C VAL A 45 -2.07 -35.36 20.28
N ARG A 46 -0.82 -34.87 20.15
CA ARG A 46 0.40 -35.67 20.34
C ARG A 46 0.51 -36.17 21.78
N GLY A 47 0.25 -35.30 22.76
CA GLY A 47 0.28 -35.68 24.18
C GLY A 47 -0.76 -36.74 24.56
N MET A 48 -1.94 -36.72 23.95
CA MET A 48 -2.96 -37.76 24.13
C MET A 48 -2.55 -39.10 23.50
N ALA A 49 -1.89 -39.07 22.33
CA ALA A 49 -1.38 -40.28 21.69
C ALA A 49 -0.28 -40.97 22.54
N ASP A 50 0.48 -40.18 23.30
CA ASP A 50 1.53 -40.65 24.20
C ASP A 50 1.00 -41.08 25.59
N ASP A 51 -0.29 -40.89 25.89
CA ASP A 51 -0.89 -41.29 27.16
C ASP A 51 -0.94 -42.82 27.29
N ARG A 52 -0.42 -43.35 28.40
CA ARG A 52 -0.41 -44.78 28.71
C ARG A 52 -1.81 -45.41 28.65
N ALA A 53 -2.85 -44.68 29.05
CA ALA A 53 -4.22 -45.19 28.97
C ALA A 53 -4.68 -45.44 27.52
N VAL A 54 -4.21 -44.61 26.58
CA VAL A 54 -4.51 -44.76 25.14
C VAL A 54 -3.61 -45.83 24.50
N LEU A 55 -2.36 -45.95 24.97
CA LEU A 55 -1.44 -47.00 24.52
C LEU A 55 -1.88 -48.41 24.97
N ASP A 56 -2.38 -48.53 26.20
CA ASP A 56 -2.84 -49.81 26.76
C ASP A 56 -4.26 -50.20 26.28
N TRP A 57 -4.96 -49.29 25.58
CA TRP A 57 -6.30 -49.55 25.06
C TRP A 57 -6.26 -50.49 23.84
N ALA A 58 -6.90 -51.66 23.95
CA ALA A 58 -6.93 -52.69 22.91
C ALA A 58 -8.37 -53.11 22.55
N GLY A 59 -8.59 -53.42 21.27
CA GLY A 59 -9.86 -53.88 20.72
C GLY A 59 -10.23 -53.18 19.41
N LEU A 60 -11.26 -53.67 18.71
CA LEU A 60 -11.70 -53.14 17.40
C LEU A 60 -12.03 -51.63 17.43
N SER A 61 -12.51 -51.13 18.57
CA SER A 61 -12.75 -49.70 18.77
C SER A 61 -11.47 -48.88 18.92
N ALA A 62 -10.42 -49.45 19.51
CA ALA A 62 -9.11 -48.83 19.62
C ALA A 62 -8.41 -48.77 18.25
N ASP A 63 -8.52 -49.83 17.45
CA ASP A 63 -7.96 -49.88 16.10
C ASP A 63 -8.66 -48.91 15.14
N ALA A 64 -10.00 -48.82 15.21
CA ALA A 64 -10.76 -47.81 14.47
C ALA A 64 -10.38 -46.38 14.89
N PHE A 65 -10.25 -46.12 16.20
CA PHE A 65 -9.80 -44.83 16.70
C PHE A 65 -8.39 -44.46 16.18
N ARG A 66 -7.41 -45.38 16.27
CA ARG A 66 -6.05 -45.14 15.76
C ARG A 66 -6.03 -44.87 14.27
N SER A 67 -6.81 -45.61 13.48
CA SER A 67 -6.91 -45.41 12.03
C SER A 67 -7.46 -44.04 11.66
N GLU A 68 -8.46 -43.54 12.40
CA GLU A 68 -9.01 -42.20 12.19
C GLU A 68 -8.07 -41.09 12.69
N PHE A 69 -7.28 -41.37 13.71
CA PHE A 69 -6.42 -40.39 14.37
C PHE A 69 -5.04 -40.23 13.72
N ASP A 70 -4.54 -41.25 13.01
CA ASP A 70 -3.18 -41.28 12.42
C ASP A 70 -2.90 -40.09 11.47
N GLY A 71 -3.91 -39.64 10.73
CA GLY A 71 -3.78 -38.51 9.80
C GLY A 71 -3.93 -37.13 10.44
N VAL A 72 -4.48 -37.04 11.65
CA VAL A 72 -4.83 -35.77 12.30
C VAL A 72 -3.58 -34.93 12.63
N PRO A 73 -2.52 -35.47 13.26
CA PRO A 73 -1.31 -34.70 13.56
C PRO A 73 -0.68 -34.09 12.31
N GLY A 74 -0.55 -34.85 11.22
CA GLY A 74 0.06 -34.36 9.98
C GLY A 74 -0.78 -33.30 9.27
N ASN A 75 -2.10 -33.36 9.39
CA ASN A 75 -2.99 -32.33 8.85
C ASN A 75 -2.97 -31.05 9.68
N LEU A 76 -2.92 -31.14 11.01
CA LEU A 76 -2.77 -29.98 11.88
C LEU A 76 -1.41 -29.29 11.70
N GLU A 77 -0.33 -30.07 11.52
CA GLU A 77 1.00 -29.52 11.23
C GLU A 77 1.01 -28.72 9.91
N LYS A 78 0.45 -29.29 8.84
CA LYS A 78 0.27 -28.59 7.55
C LYS A 78 -0.55 -27.31 7.68
N LEU A 79 -1.64 -27.36 8.45
CA LEU A 79 -2.52 -26.22 8.70
C LEU A 79 -1.78 -25.11 9.47
N GLN A 80 -1.08 -25.47 10.55
CA GLN A 80 -0.26 -24.54 11.32
C GLN A 80 0.79 -23.87 10.42
N THR A 81 1.56 -24.65 9.65
CA THR A 81 2.64 -24.12 8.80
C THR A 81 2.10 -23.16 7.74
N SER A 82 1.00 -23.50 7.08
CA SER A 82 0.41 -22.64 6.04
C SER A 82 -0.07 -21.29 6.59
N TYR A 83 -0.78 -21.30 7.72
CA TYR A 83 -1.29 -20.06 8.30
C TYR A 83 -0.18 -19.21 8.93
N ASP A 84 0.85 -19.83 9.54
CA ASP A 84 2.05 -19.12 10.02
C ASP A 84 2.82 -18.45 8.87
N LEU A 85 2.99 -19.13 7.74
CA LEU A 85 3.63 -18.54 6.55
C LEU A 85 2.81 -17.37 5.97
N ALA A 86 1.50 -17.53 5.86
CA ALA A 86 0.61 -16.47 5.38
C ALA A 86 0.60 -15.25 6.33
N ALA A 87 0.54 -15.48 7.64
CA ALA A 87 0.65 -14.44 8.66
C ALA A 87 1.97 -13.67 8.52
N ARG A 88 3.10 -14.37 8.40
CA ARG A 88 4.42 -13.72 8.22
C ARG A 88 4.54 -12.91 6.95
N ALA A 89 3.98 -13.40 5.85
CA ALA A 89 3.97 -12.69 4.57
C ALA A 89 3.22 -11.36 4.68
N LEU A 90 2.01 -11.38 5.26
CA LEU A 90 1.21 -10.17 5.50
C LEU A 90 1.85 -9.25 6.54
N GLY A 91 2.40 -9.83 7.61
CA GLY A 91 3.14 -9.14 8.68
C GLY A 91 4.36 -8.37 8.17
N THR A 92 4.98 -8.86 7.10
CA THR A 92 6.09 -8.19 6.41
C THR A 92 5.60 -7.13 5.41
N TYR A 93 4.42 -7.34 4.81
CA TYR A 93 3.85 -6.47 3.79
C TYR A 93 3.27 -5.17 4.35
N TRP A 94 2.46 -5.24 5.42
CA TRP A 94 1.71 -4.06 5.91
C TRP A 94 2.60 -2.86 6.27
N PRO A 95 3.78 -2.99 6.92
CA PRO A 95 4.61 -1.83 7.26
C PRO A 95 5.21 -1.17 6.01
N LYS A 96 5.51 -1.98 4.98
CA LYS A 96 6.00 -1.49 3.69
C LYS A 96 4.89 -0.75 2.94
N LEU A 97 3.66 -1.27 2.99
CA LEU A 97 2.49 -0.58 2.42
C LEU A 97 2.28 0.78 3.11
N GLU A 98 2.27 0.83 4.45
CA GLU A 98 2.14 2.08 5.21
C GLU A 98 3.23 3.10 4.84
N THR A 99 4.49 2.64 4.76
CA THR A 99 5.62 3.48 4.36
C THR A 99 5.43 4.04 2.94
N ALA A 100 5.03 3.19 1.99
CA ALA A 100 4.77 3.56 0.61
C ALA A 100 3.60 4.56 0.51
N GLN A 101 2.53 4.37 1.28
CA GLN A 101 1.43 5.33 1.38
C GLN A 101 1.91 6.69 1.88
N GLY A 102 2.68 6.73 2.96
CA GLY A 102 3.26 7.98 3.45
C GLY A 102 4.24 8.65 2.49
N MET A 103 4.92 7.89 1.62
CA MET A 103 5.74 8.47 0.53
C MET A 103 4.87 9.08 -0.57
N ALA A 104 3.82 8.37 -1.01
CA ALA A 104 2.90 8.84 -2.03
C ALA A 104 2.15 10.11 -1.59
N ASP A 105 1.68 10.16 -0.36
CA ASP A 105 0.94 11.32 0.17
C ASP A 105 1.86 12.56 0.23
N ARG A 106 3.10 12.40 0.69
CA ARG A 106 4.12 13.48 0.67
C ARG A 106 4.48 13.90 -0.75
N ALA A 107 4.51 12.97 -1.69
CA ALA A 107 4.76 13.27 -3.10
C ALA A 107 3.61 14.12 -3.68
N LEU A 108 2.36 13.79 -3.37
CA LEU A 108 1.19 14.54 -3.80
C LEU A 108 1.21 15.97 -3.25
N ASP A 109 1.43 16.14 -1.94
CA ASP A 109 1.53 17.46 -1.32
C ASP A 109 2.62 18.33 -1.97
N ARG A 110 3.79 17.74 -2.24
CA ARG A 110 4.90 18.42 -2.91
C ARG A 110 4.57 18.79 -4.35
N ALA A 111 3.88 17.92 -5.09
CA ALA A 111 3.49 18.20 -6.46
C ALA A 111 2.48 19.35 -6.53
N ILE A 112 1.50 19.38 -5.62
CA ILE A 112 0.50 20.47 -5.53
C ILE A 112 1.21 21.80 -5.24
N ALA A 113 2.13 21.82 -4.26
CA ALA A 113 2.92 23.01 -3.95
C ALA A 113 3.77 23.46 -5.15
N ALA A 114 4.48 22.54 -5.79
CA ALA A 114 5.33 22.84 -6.93
C ALA A 114 4.54 23.35 -8.15
N GLN A 115 3.31 22.89 -8.38
CA GLN A 115 2.45 23.41 -9.44
C GLN A 115 1.95 24.83 -9.17
N ALA A 116 1.63 25.14 -7.91
CA ALA A 116 1.28 26.49 -7.51
C ALA A 116 2.47 27.44 -7.70
N ASP A 117 3.66 27.01 -7.28
CA ASP A 117 4.91 27.75 -7.47
C ASP A 117 5.23 27.96 -8.95
N LEU A 118 5.06 26.91 -9.79
CA LEU A 118 5.28 26.97 -11.23
C LEU A 118 4.34 27.98 -11.89
N THR A 119 3.05 27.96 -11.54
CA THR A 119 2.06 28.90 -12.08
C THR A 119 2.43 30.35 -11.72
N SER A 120 2.84 30.58 -10.47
CA SER A 120 3.29 31.89 -10.00
C SER A 120 4.56 32.35 -10.72
N ALA A 121 5.55 31.46 -10.85
CA ALA A 121 6.82 31.75 -11.52
C ALA A 121 6.64 32.03 -13.02
N GLN A 122 5.73 31.33 -13.70
CA GLN A 122 5.39 31.59 -15.10
C GLN A 122 4.75 32.98 -15.28
N GLY A 123 3.90 33.40 -14.35
CA GLY A 123 3.36 34.77 -14.33
C GLY A 123 4.47 35.81 -14.19
N ALA A 124 5.35 35.63 -13.20
CA ALA A 124 6.49 36.52 -12.98
C ALA A 124 7.46 36.56 -14.17
N LEU A 125 7.68 35.43 -14.85
CA LEU A 125 8.50 35.35 -16.06
C LEU A 125 7.87 36.13 -17.21
N THR A 126 6.56 36.02 -17.39
CA THR A 126 5.83 36.78 -18.42
C THR A 126 5.96 38.28 -18.18
N ASP A 127 5.72 38.74 -16.95
CA ASP A 127 5.86 40.16 -16.58
C ASP A 127 7.30 40.68 -16.79
N ALA A 128 8.30 39.84 -16.48
CA ALA A 128 9.70 40.18 -16.68
C ALA A 128 10.07 40.24 -18.18
N GLN A 129 9.55 39.33 -19.00
CA GLN A 129 9.75 39.34 -20.46
C GLN A 129 9.09 40.57 -21.11
N ASP A 130 7.91 40.98 -20.64
CA ASP A 130 7.25 42.21 -21.07
C ASP A 130 8.06 43.46 -20.68
N TRP A 131 8.72 43.44 -19.52
CA TRP A 131 9.63 44.51 -19.14
C TRP A 131 10.90 44.53 -20.01
N VAL A 132 11.51 43.37 -20.29
CA VAL A 132 12.65 43.26 -21.22
C VAL A 132 12.30 43.83 -22.58
N SER A 133 11.13 43.48 -23.12
CA SER A 133 10.67 43.98 -24.42
C SER A 133 10.52 45.50 -24.40
N ARG A 134 9.82 46.06 -23.40
CA ARG A 134 9.65 47.52 -23.28
C ARG A 134 10.96 48.28 -23.08
N ALA A 135 11.89 47.73 -22.29
CA ALA A 135 13.20 48.36 -22.08
C ALA A 135 14.08 48.29 -23.34
N GLY A 136 13.97 47.20 -24.11
CA GLY A 136 14.61 47.05 -25.42
C GLY A 136 14.07 48.04 -26.45
N ASP A 137 12.75 48.16 -26.56
CA ASP A 137 12.08 49.11 -27.46
C ASP A 137 12.48 50.56 -27.16
N GLU A 138 12.60 50.92 -25.88
CA GLU A 138 13.02 52.25 -25.45
C GLU A 138 14.49 52.53 -25.78
N ALA A 139 15.37 51.54 -25.55
CA ALA A 139 16.78 51.66 -25.94
C ALA A 139 16.94 51.85 -27.46
N GLU A 140 16.20 51.07 -28.26
CA GLU A 140 16.21 51.18 -29.72
C GLU A 140 15.59 52.50 -30.21
N ARG A 141 14.56 53.01 -29.51
CA ARG A 141 13.98 54.33 -29.79
C ARG A 141 15.01 55.43 -29.62
N LEU A 142 15.74 55.43 -28.51
CA LEU A 142 16.78 56.44 -28.22
C LEU A 142 17.94 56.34 -29.22
N GLU A 143 18.36 55.13 -29.61
CA GLU A 143 19.38 54.94 -30.65
C GLU A 143 18.93 55.55 -31.99
N ARG A 144 17.71 55.23 -32.44
CA ARG A 144 17.14 55.79 -33.68
C ARG A 144 16.96 57.31 -33.64
N GLU A 145 16.68 57.90 -32.48
CA GLU A 145 16.58 59.35 -32.33
C GLU A 145 17.94 60.04 -32.42
N GLY A 146 19.01 59.43 -31.89
CA GLY A 146 20.37 59.96 -31.99
C GLY A 146 20.96 59.95 -33.41
N GLU A 147 20.43 59.12 -34.30
CA GLU A 147 20.86 59.04 -35.71
C GLU A 147 20.18 60.06 -36.64
N ARG A 148 19.14 60.76 -36.18
CA ARG A 148 18.39 61.70 -37.03
C ARG A 148 19.02 63.09 -37.03
N GLU A 149 19.29 63.64 -38.22
CA GLU A 149 19.83 65.00 -38.37
C GLU A 149 18.84 66.11 -37.97
N ASP A 150 17.53 65.85 -38.05
CA ASP A 150 16.48 66.88 -37.85
C ASP A 150 15.85 66.87 -36.44
N VAL A 151 16.39 66.08 -35.50
CA VAL A 151 15.88 65.94 -34.13
C VAL A 151 17.02 66.18 -33.13
N GLU A 152 16.74 66.86 -32.03
CA GLU A 152 17.73 67.02 -30.95
C GLU A 152 18.10 65.63 -30.38
N PRO A 153 19.39 65.27 -30.35
CA PRO A 153 19.82 63.95 -29.88
C PRO A 153 19.46 63.74 -28.39
N PRO A 154 19.16 62.50 -27.98
CA PRO A 154 18.80 62.19 -26.61
C PRO A 154 19.95 62.48 -25.64
N SER A 155 19.62 62.83 -24.39
CA SER A 155 20.63 63.17 -23.40
C SER A 155 21.40 61.92 -22.95
N GLU A 156 22.68 62.09 -22.58
CA GLU A 156 23.46 60.97 -22.01
C GLU A 156 22.80 60.37 -20.76
N ALA A 157 22.04 61.15 -20.00
CA ALA A 157 21.33 60.66 -18.82
C ALA A 157 20.22 59.67 -19.20
N ASP A 158 19.49 59.95 -20.29
CA ASP A 158 18.41 59.10 -20.80
C ASP A 158 18.97 57.77 -21.35
N VAL A 159 20.04 57.84 -22.15
CA VAL A 159 20.72 56.64 -22.68
C VAL A 159 21.27 55.76 -21.54
N ARG A 160 21.87 56.39 -20.51
CA ARG A 160 22.36 55.69 -19.31
C ARG A 160 21.21 55.10 -18.47
N ALA A 161 20.06 55.75 -18.41
CA ALA A 161 18.88 55.20 -17.75
C ALA A 161 18.35 53.97 -18.50
N ALA A 162 18.13 54.09 -19.82
CA ALA A 162 17.64 52.99 -20.66
C ALA A 162 18.58 51.77 -20.64
N THR A 163 19.90 51.97 -20.67
CA THR A 163 20.87 50.87 -20.56
C THR A 163 20.77 50.14 -19.21
N ARG A 164 20.60 50.90 -18.11
CA ARG A 164 20.42 50.31 -16.77
C ARG A 164 19.10 49.57 -16.66
N ASP A 165 18.02 50.13 -17.20
CA ASP A 165 16.70 49.50 -17.20
C ASP A 165 16.70 48.22 -18.01
N ALA A 166 17.33 48.20 -19.20
CA ALA A 166 17.49 46.99 -20.01
C ALA A 166 18.30 45.91 -19.27
N THR A 167 19.37 46.29 -18.58
CA THR A 167 20.18 45.36 -17.77
C THR A 167 19.37 44.80 -16.59
N ALA A 168 18.64 45.66 -15.88
CA ALA A 168 17.80 45.27 -14.75
C ALA A 168 16.65 44.34 -15.20
N ALA A 169 16.02 44.65 -16.34
CA ALA A 169 15.00 43.80 -16.94
C ALA A 169 15.54 42.41 -17.30
N GLY A 170 16.72 42.34 -17.92
CA GLY A 170 17.37 41.07 -18.25
C GLY A 170 17.72 40.23 -17.01
N GLN A 171 18.17 40.86 -15.93
CA GLN A 171 18.41 40.19 -14.64
C GLN A 171 17.10 39.68 -14.01
N ALA A 172 16.04 40.48 -14.05
CA ALA A 172 14.73 40.07 -13.55
C ALA A 172 14.16 38.88 -14.33
N ALA A 173 14.27 38.90 -15.67
CA ALA A 173 13.85 37.77 -16.50
C ALA A 173 14.67 36.50 -16.22
N SER A 174 16.00 36.63 -16.07
CA SER A 174 16.86 35.50 -15.72
C SER A 174 16.52 34.92 -14.34
N SER A 175 16.22 35.79 -13.36
CA SER A 175 15.80 35.35 -12.03
C SER A 175 14.44 34.68 -12.04
N ALA A 176 13.49 35.18 -12.85
CA ALA A 176 12.17 34.59 -12.98
C ALA A 176 12.23 33.23 -13.70
N GLN A 177 13.09 33.10 -14.72
CA GLN A 177 13.36 31.82 -15.37
C GLN A 177 13.91 30.80 -14.36
N GLY A 178 14.88 31.19 -13.52
CA GLY A 178 15.39 30.30 -12.48
C GLY A 178 14.35 29.85 -11.46
N GLN A 179 13.30 30.65 -11.21
CA GLN A 179 12.17 30.22 -10.37
C GLN A 179 11.29 29.19 -11.07
N VAL A 180 11.05 29.35 -12.38
CA VAL A 180 10.35 28.34 -13.20
C VAL A 180 11.12 27.03 -13.18
N ASP A 181 12.43 27.07 -13.47
CA ASP A 181 13.28 25.88 -13.50
C ASP A 181 13.28 25.16 -12.14
N SER A 182 13.41 25.89 -11.03
CA SER A 182 13.34 25.33 -9.68
C SER A 182 11.98 24.68 -9.36
N ALA A 183 10.88 25.27 -9.82
CA ALA A 183 9.54 24.71 -9.61
C ALA A 183 9.32 23.45 -10.46
N GLU A 184 9.82 23.41 -11.69
CA GLU A 184 9.79 22.23 -12.56
C GLU A 184 10.63 21.08 -11.99
N GLU A 185 11.81 21.37 -11.44
CA GLU A 185 12.65 20.39 -10.74
C GLU A 185 11.94 19.83 -9.50
N ALA A 186 11.30 20.68 -8.70
CA ALA A 186 10.54 20.26 -7.53
C ALA A 186 9.34 19.36 -7.91
N LEU A 187 8.62 19.71 -8.98
CA LEU A 187 7.53 18.91 -9.51
C LEU A 187 8.02 17.55 -10.03
N SER A 188 9.16 17.54 -10.73
CA SER A 188 9.78 16.31 -11.24
C SER A 188 10.21 15.39 -10.10
N ALA A 189 10.81 15.94 -9.04
CA ALA A 189 11.19 15.19 -7.85
C ALA A 189 9.97 14.63 -7.09
N ALA A 190 8.86 15.38 -7.05
CA ALA A 190 7.61 14.90 -6.47
C ALA A 190 7.03 13.71 -7.26
N ARG A 191 6.98 13.81 -8.59
CA ARG A 191 6.55 12.71 -9.48
C ARG A 191 7.42 11.47 -9.31
N GLU A 192 8.72 11.66 -9.19
CA GLU A 192 9.67 10.57 -8.98
C GLU A 192 9.48 9.89 -7.61
N LEU A 193 9.23 10.67 -6.55
CA LEU A 193 8.90 10.11 -5.23
C LEU A 193 7.61 9.26 -5.26
N ALA A 194 6.60 9.70 -6.02
CA ALA A 194 5.38 8.91 -6.22
C ALA A 194 5.64 7.60 -6.95
N ARG A 195 6.51 7.59 -7.98
CA ARG A 195 6.92 6.36 -8.68
C ARG A 195 7.65 5.39 -7.74
N GLN A 196 8.58 5.89 -6.93
CA GLN A 196 9.28 5.07 -5.93
C GLN A 196 8.33 4.48 -4.90
N ALA A 197 7.31 5.24 -4.47
CA ALA A 197 6.26 4.72 -3.60
C ALA A 197 5.49 3.56 -4.24
N ARG A 198 5.12 3.70 -5.52
CA ARG A 198 4.46 2.63 -6.28
C ARG A 198 5.33 1.39 -6.42
N GLU A 199 6.60 1.56 -6.77
CA GLU A 199 7.56 0.47 -6.93
C GLU A 199 7.78 -0.29 -5.62
N MET A 200 7.95 0.44 -4.49
CA MET A 200 8.07 -0.16 -3.16
C MET A 200 6.86 -1.04 -2.82
N ARG A 201 5.64 -0.55 -3.11
CA ARG A 201 4.41 -1.31 -2.90
C ARG A 201 4.31 -2.52 -3.82
N GLU A 202 4.63 -2.38 -5.10
CA GLU A 202 4.61 -3.49 -6.07
C GLU A 202 5.64 -4.58 -5.75
N GLU A 203 6.83 -4.20 -5.27
CA GLU A 203 7.84 -5.14 -4.77
C GLU A 203 7.35 -5.86 -3.50
N ALA A 204 6.88 -5.11 -2.51
CA ALA A 204 6.35 -5.68 -1.28
C ALA A 204 5.16 -6.62 -1.55
N ALA A 205 4.28 -6.27 -2.49
CA ALA A 205 3.15 -7.11 -2.87
C ALA A 205 3.60 -8.40 -3.59
N ARG A 206 4.65 -8.34 -4.40
CA ARG A 206 5.24 -9.53 -5.04
C ARG A 206 5.88 -10.47 -4.03
N GLU A 207 6.61 -9.94 -3.06
CA GLU A 207 7.17 -10.74 -1.96
C GLU A 207 6.06 -11.38 -1.11
N CYS A 208 5.02 -10.61 -0.78
CA CYS A 208 3.85 -11.11 -0.06
C CYS A 208 3.17 -12.23 -0.83
N ALA A 209 2.92 -12.04 -2.13
CA ALA A 209 2.32 -13.06 -2.99
C ALA A 209 3.16 -14.35 -3.06
N GLN A 210 4.49 -14.23 -3.08
CA GLN A 210 5.39 -15.41 -3.03
C GLN A 210 5.31 -16.13 -1.68
N GLY A 211 5.28 -15.40 -0.56
CA GLY A 211 5.13 -16.01 0.76
C GLY A 211 3.76 -16.69 0.94
N ILE A 212 2.72 -16.12 0.34
CA ILE A 212 1.37 -16.71 0.30
C ILE A 212 1.34 -17.96 -0.61
N ASP A 213 2.07 -17.97 -1.73
CA ASP A 213 2.21 -19.15 -2.60
C ASP A 213 3.00 -20.27 -1.89
N GLU A 214 4.02 -19.93 -1.10
CA GLU A 214 4.72 -20.91 -0.26
C GLU A 214 3.79 -21.48 0.84
N ALA A 215 2.97 -20.62 1.46
CA ALA A 215 1.93 -21.06 2.38
C ALA A 215 0.94 -22.04 1.72
N SER A 216 0.67 -21.87 0.42
CA SER A 216 -0.17 -22.77 -0.38
C SER A 216 0.41 -24.16 -0.49
N ASP A 217 1.68 -24.22 -0.89
CA ASP A 217 2.36 -25.49 -1.11
C ASP A 217 2.63 -26.25 0.20
N ALA A 218 2.75 -25.54 1.33
CA ALA A 218 3.00 -26.14 2.63
C ALA A 218 1.78 -26.85 3.25
N GLY A 219 0.54 -26.40 2.98
CA GLY A 219 -0.60 -26.77 3.83
C GLY A 219 -1.82 -27.42 3.19
N ILE A 220 -2.28 -26.94 2.03
CA ILE A 220 -3.67 -27.19 1.60
C ILE A 220 -3.70 -27.63 0.13
N GLN A 221 -3.84 -28.94 -0.09
CA GLN A 221 -4.03 -29.56 -1.42
C GLN A 221 -5.41 -29.30 -2.05
N ASN A 222 -5.95 -28.07 -1.98
CA ASN A 222 -7.16 -27.73 -2.73
C ASN A 222 -7.00 -26.41 -3.50
N ARG A 223 -6.68 -26.54 -4.80
CA ARG A 223 -6.51 -25.43 -5.77
C ARG A 223 -7.68 -24.44 -5.77
N SER A 224 -8.89 -24.85 -5.40
CA SER A 224 -10.07 -23.97 -5.45
C SER A 224 -10.10 -22.89 -4.37
N TRP A 225 -9.43 -23.08 -3.22
CA TRP A 225 -9.39 -22.04 -2.18
C TRP A 225 -8.35 -20.97 -2.52
N TRP A 226 -7.17 -21.39 -2.98
CA TRP A 226 -6.12 -20.51 -3.47
C TRP A 226 -6.56 -19.70 -4.68
N ASP A 227 -7.26 -20.32 -5.63
CA ASP A 227 -7.89 -19.60 -6.75
C ASP A 227 -8.86 -18.52 -6.26
N ASN A 228 -9.54 -18.70 -5.12
CA ASN A 228 -10.46 -17.71 -4.57
C ASN A 228 -9.77 -16.62 -3.73
N LEU A 229 -8.67 -16.95 -3.03
CA LEU A 229 -7.88 -15.97 -2.27
C LEU A 229 -7.04 -15.09 -3.21
N VAL A 230 -6.47 -15.67 -4.27
CA VAL A 230 -5.76 -14.92 -5.34
C VAL A 230 -6.74 -14.09 -6.16
N ARG A 231 -7.94 -14.62 -6.49
CA ARG A 231 -9.01 -13.82 -7.10
C ARG A 231 -9.48 -12.70 -6.19
N TRP A 232 -9.59 -12.94 -4.88
CA TRP A 232 -9.85 -11.87 -3.93
C TRP A 232 -8.70 -10.86 -3.94
N PHE A 233 -7.43 -11.26 -3.96
CA PHE A 233 -6.31 -10.31 -4.06
C PHE A 233 -6.33 -9.47 -5.35
N SER A 234 -6.86 -10.01 -6.46
CA SER A 234 -7.07 -9.27 -7.71
C SER A 234 -8.35 -8.42 -7.71
N ASP A 235 -9.41 -8.86 -7.03
CA ASP A 235 -10.74 -8.24 -7.04
C ASP A 235 -10.94 -7.27 -5.85
N ALA A 236 -10.18 -7.40 -4.77
CA ALA A 236 -10.26 -6.60 -3.53
C ALA A 236 -9.65 -5.20 -3.66
N TRP A 237 -9.14 -4.85 -4.84
CA TRP A 237 -8.89 -3.46 -5.20
C TRP A 237 -10.18 -2.62 -5.22
N ASP A 238 -11.37 -3.25 -5.36
CA ASP A 238 -12.68 -2.59 -5.29
C ASP A 238 -13.54 -3.11 -4.09
N THR A 239 -13.32 -2.54 -2.89
CA THR A 239 -14.29 -2.36 -1.77
C THR A 239 -14.71 -3.53 -0.82
N LEU A 240 -14.12 -3.53 0.39
CA LEU A 240 -14.65 -3.36 1.78
C LEU A 240 -15.94 -4.01 2.39
N VAL A 241 -16.49 -5.17 2.00
CA VAL A 241 -17.58 -5.79 2.83
C VAL A 241 -17.41 -7.29 3.11
N ALA A 242 -16.18 -7.79 3.21
CA ALA A 242 -15.93 -9.24 3.23
C ALA A 242 -15.32 -9.82 4.52
N ILE A 243 -15.21 -9.04 5.61
CA ILE A 243 -14.63 -9.52 6.88
C ILE A 243 -15.43 -10.71 7.45
N CYS A 244 -16.77 -10.73 7.29
CA CYS A 244 -17.60 -11.84 7.78
C CYS A 244 -17.52 -13.13 6.94
N LYS A 245 -16.96 -13.13 5.73
CA LYS A 245 -16.91 -14.33 4.87
C LYS A 245 -15.65 -15.15 5.03
N VAL A 246 -14.54 -14.54 5.47
CA VAL A 246 -13.26 -15.25 5.65
C VAL A 246 -13.34 -16.20 6.84
N VAL A 247 -13.87 -15.76 7.99
CA VAL A 247 -14.08 -16.62 9.17
C VAL A 247 -15.01 -17.80 8.86
N VAL A 248 -16.07 -17.57 8.07
CA VAL A 248 -17.01 -18.64 7.65
C VAL A 248 -16.40 -19.56 6.59
N ALA A 249 -15.54 -19.06 5.70
CA ALA A 249 -14.84 -19.87 4.71
C ALA A 249 -13.77 -20.74 5.38
N VAL A 250 -13.02 -20.22 6.35
CA VAL A 250 -12.07 -20.99 7.16
C VAL A 250 -12.81 -22.10 7.93
N LEU A 251 -13.94 -21.80 8.57
CA LEU A 251 -14.79 -22.82 9.23
C LEU A 251 -15.41 -23.84 8.26
N GLY A 252 -15.85 -23.40 7.08
CA GLY A 252 -16.42 -24.26 6.03
C GLY A 252 -15.39 -25.17 5.38
N VAL A 253 -14.13 -24.74 5.31
CA VAL A 253 -13.00 -25.54 4.83
C VAL A 253 -12.53 -26.53 5.90
N ILE A 254 -12.53 -26.16 7.19
CA ILE A 254 -12.31 -27.11 8.30
C ILE A 254 -13.37 -28.23 8.29
N ALA A 255 -14.62 -27.91 7.94
CA ALA A 255 -15.70 -28.89 7.76
C ALA A 255 -15.53 -29.82 6.54
N LEU A 256 -14.78 -29.40 5.52
CA LEU A 256 -14.53 -30.14 4.28
C LEU A 256 -13.24 -30.97 4.31
N ILE A 257 -12.25 -30.59 5.13
CA ILE A 257 -10.96 -31.30 5.28
C ILE A 257 -11.10 -32.55 6.16
N ILE A 258 -11.99 -32.54 7.16
CA ILE A 258 -12.28 -33.71 8.00
C ILE A 258 -13.39 -34.53 7.31
N GLY A 259 -13.04 -35.34 6.31
CA GLY A 259 -14.01 -36.17 5.61
C GLY A 259 -14.55 -37.31 6.50
N GLY A 260 -15.73 -37.16 7.10
CA GLY A 260 -16.48 -38.25 7.73
C GLY A 260 -17.38 -37.82 8.91
N PRO A 261 -18.35 -38.67 9.35
CA PRO A 261 -19.34 -38.34 10.39
C PRO A 261 -18.76 -37.94 11.76
N LEU A 262 -17.46 -38.15 11.99
CA LEU A 262 -16.73 -37.76 13.21
C LEU A 262 -16.20 -36.31 13.18
N ALA A 263 -16.15 -35.68 12.01
CA ALA A 263 -15.84 -34.26 11.83
C ALA A 263 -16.81 -33.34 12.60
N LEU A 264 -18.07 -33.76 12.69
CA LEU A 264 -19.13 -32.99 13.31
C LEU A 264 -18.93 -32.83 14.83
N ILE A 265 -18.16 -33.71 15.49
CA ILE A 265 -17.99 -33.69 16.95
C ILE A 265 -16.85 -32.74 17.36
N VAL A 266 -15.73 -32.77 16.64
CA VAL A 266 -14.60 -31.85 16.85
C VAL A 266 -14.93 -30.44 16.36
N LEU A 267 -15.62 -30.35 15.22
CA LEU A 267 -16.14 -29.08 14.72
C LEU A 267 -17.26 -28.52 15.61
N ALA A 268 -18.11 -29.35 16.22
CA ALA A 268 -19.08 -28.88 17.22
C ALA A 268 -18.38 -28.33 18.48
N ALA A 269 -17.30 -28.95 18.97
CA ALA A 269 -16.58 -28.42 20.13
C ALA A 269 -15.88 -27.08 19.83
N ALA A 270 -15.21 -26.96 18.67
CA ALA A 270 -14.54 -25.73 18.26
C ALA A 270 -15.53 -24.61 17.90
N VAL A 271 -16.63 -24.92 17.21
CA VAL A 271 -17.70 -23.95 16.88
C VAL A 271 -18.47 -23.54 18.14
N VAL A 272 -18.68 -24.43 19.11
CA VAL A 272 -19.31 -24.06 20.40
C VAL A 272 -18.41 -23.13 21.20
N VAL A 273 -17.10 -23.36 21.22
CA VAL A 273 -16.15 -22.47 21.92
C VAL A 273 -16.05 -21.11 21.23
N LEU A 274 -15.95 -21.05 19.91
CA LEU A 274 -15.96 -19.79 19.16
C LEU A 274 -17.30 -19.06 19.24
N ALA A 275 -18.43 -19.76 19.17
CA ALA A 275 -19.75 -19.16 19.34
C ALA A 275 -19.97 -18.62 20.76
N ASP A 276 -19.49 -19.33 21.80
CA ASP A 276 -19.57 -18.86 23.19
C ASP A 276 -18.67 -17.64 23.41
N THR A 277 -17.51 -17.58 22.75
CA THR A 277 -16.59 -16.43 22.81
C THR A 277 -17.16 -15.20 22.10
N LEU A 278 -17.79 -15.40 20.93
CA LEU A 278 -18.47 -14.32 20.18
C LEU A 278 -19.75 -13.84 20.87
N VAL A 279 -20.52 -14.74 21.51
CA VAL A 279 -21.72 -14.38 22.29
C VAL A 279 -21.35 -13.64 23.58
N LYS A 280 -20.27 -14.04 24.27
CA LYS A 280 -19.74 -13.31 25.44
C LYS A 280 -19.25 -11.92 25.07
N TYR A 281 -18.60 -11.77 23.92
CA TYR A 281 -18.15 -10.48 23.39
C TYR A 281 -19.32 -9.58 22.97
N ALA A 282 -20.35 -10.14 22.32
CA ALA A 282 -21.53 -9.39 21.88
C ALA A 282 -22.47 -8.98 23.03
N ASN A 283 -22.51 -9.74 24.14
CA ASN A 283 -23.31 -9.42 25.32
C ASN A 283 -22.59 -8.53 26.35
N GLY A 284 -21.33 -8.14 26.09
CA GLY A 284 -20.57 -7.27 26.99
C GLY A 284 -20.12 -7.95 28.30
N GLU A 285 -20.10 -9.27 28.34
CA GLU A 285 -19.65 -10.06 29.49
C GLU A 285 -18.30 -10.72 29.16
N GLY A 286 -17.28 -9.91 28.93
CA GLY A 286 -15.89 -10.35 28.85
C GLY A 286 -15.13 -9.92 30.09
N SER A 287 -14.79 -10.87 30.97
CA SER A 287 -13.64 -10.77 31.88
C SER A 287 -12.49 -11.55 31.29
#